data_AF-A0A653BDV8-F1
#
_entry.id   AF-A0A653BDV8-F1
#
_cell.length_a   1.000
_cell.length_b   1.000
_cell.length_c   1.000
_cell.angle_alpha   90.00
_cell.angle_beta   90.00
_cell.angle_gamma   90.00
#
_symmetry.space_group_name_H-M   'P 1'
#
loop_
_entity.id
_entity.type
_entity.pdbx_description
1 polymer ?
#
loop_
_entity_poly.entity_id
_entity_poly.type
_entity_poly.pdbx_seq_one_letter_code
_entity_poly.pdbx_strand_id
1 'polypeptide(L)'
;MSLSPMYLWLAVMMFQAHKEERFLFPIYPFICLSGAVTTDILQKLCFRVYSMLKKVPSGTHYLDKTIFFMISIMVVTSCLGISRIFALYRNYHAPFDLMMELNRYPAETKMPPKADVQVCFGKEWHRYPSSFFLPNTNWHVRFVKSEFDGMLPAPYSSAINATALHHDYFNDQNKEEPSLYFDVEKCHFMIDLDLGTETDLEPIYANKKDRWKLVKSYPFLNAKLSHRYLRVFYVPFLTDEYVVFGNFSLLQSTKLKIK
;
A
#
# COMPACT_ATOMS: atom_id res chain seq x y z
N MET A 1 11.93 33.21 0.01
CA MET A 1 11.05 32.75 1.11
C MET A 1 10.01 31.72 0.68
N SER A 2 9.71 31.55 -0.61
CA SER A 2 8.65 30.63 -1.09
C SER A 2 8.83 29.14 -0.75
N LEU A 3 10.05 28.70 -0.40
CA LEU A 3 10.33 27.32 0.04
C LEU A 3 10.38 27.16 1.56
N SER A 4 10.32 28.25 2.34
CA SER A 4 10.39 28.16 3.81
C SER A 4 9.28 27.30 4.43
N PRO A 5 8.03 27.26 3.92
CA PRO A 5 6.98 26.43 4.52
C PRO A 5 7.34 24.94 4.50
N MET A 6 8.00 24.46 3.44
CA MET A 6 8.45 23.07 3.34
C MET A 6 9.43 22.71 4.46
N TYR A 7 10.47 23.54 4.64
CA TYR A 7 11.51 23.29 5.63
C TYR A 7 11.00 23.46 7.06
N LEU A 8 10.11 24.43 7.30
CA LEU A 8 9.47 24.62 8.61
C LEU A 8 8.59 23.42 8.98
N TRP A 9 7.77 22.92 8.05
CA TRP A 9 6.94 21.74 8.32
C TRP A 9 7.79 20.49 8.56
N LEU A 10 8.81 20.27 7.73
CA LEU A 10 9.75 19.17 7.92
C LEU A 10 10.47 19.27 9.27
N ALA A 11 10.90 20.46 9.69
CA ALA A 11 11.51 20.66 10.99
C ALA A 11 10.57 20.26 12.12
N VAL A 12 9.32 20.76 12.12
CA VAL A 12 8.31 20.43 13.13
C VAL A 12 8.08 18.90 13.19
N MET A 13 7.87 18.26 12.03
CA MET A 13 7.61 16.82 11.96
C MET A 13 8.81 15.96 12.33
N MET A 14 10.03 16.45 12.14
CA MET A 14 11.24 15.71 12.53
C MET A 14 11.39 15.60 14.06
N PHE A 15 10.88 16.58 14.81
CA PHE A 15 10.86 16.58 16.28
C PHE A 15 9.70 15.78 16.90
N GLN A 16 8.68 15.42 16.12
CA GLN A 16 7.60 14.57 16.61
C GLN A 16 8.09 13.12 16.76
N ALA A 17 7.73 12.48 17.88
CA ALA A 17 8.07 11.09 18.16
C ALA A 17 7.32 10.12 17.24
N HIS A 18 6.05 10.42 16.94
CA HIS A 18 5.21 9.64 16.05
C HIS A 18 5.13 10.28 14.66
N LYS A 19 5.56 9.55 13.62
CA LYS A 19 5.62 10.03 12.24
C LYS A 19 4.72 9.16 11.39
N GLU A 20 3.58 9.70 10.98
CA GLU A 20 2.73 9.05 10.00
C GLU A 20 2.82 9.81 8.69
N GLU A 21 2.90 9.06 7.59
CA GLU A 21 2.97 9.65 6.25
C GLU A 21 1.78 10.57 5.96
N ARG A 22 0.61 10.29 6.55
CA ARG A 22 -0.59 11.11 6.36
C ARG A 22 -0.42 12.52 6.90
N PHE A 23 0.43 12.77 7.89
CA PHE A 23 0.69 14.13 8.38
C PHE A 23 1.64 14.92 7.46
N LEU A 24 2.27 14.28 6.48
CA LEU A 24 3.13 14.93 5.49
C LEU A 24 2.36 15.39 4.24
N PHE A 25 1.05 15.17 4.16
CA PHE A 25 0.25 15.63 3.00
C PHE A 25 0.43 17.12 2.63
N PRO A 26 0.64 18.07 3.58
CA PRO A 26 0.78 19.49 3.23
C PRO A 26 2.07 19.82 2.48
N ILE A 27 3.13 18.99 2.61
CA ILE A 27 4.43 19.28 1.99
C ILE A 27 4.55 18.82 0.54
N TYR A 28 3.69 17.92 0.07
CA TYR A 28 3.82 17.33 -1.26
C TYR A 28 3.84 18.38 -2.40
N PRO A 29 2.97 19.42 -2.42
CA PRO A 29 3.06 20.48 -3.43
C PRO A 29 4.37 21.26 -3.36
N PHE A 30 4.92 21.46 -2.16
CA PHE A 30 6.18 22.19 -1.98
C PHE A 30 7.40 21.38 -2.41
N ILE A 31 7.36 20.05 -2.29
CA ILE A 31 8.38 19.16 -2.87
C ILE A 31 8.41 19.33 -4.39
N CYS A 32 7.24 19.36 -5.04
CA CYS A 32 7.13 19.61 -6.47
C CYS A 32 7.67 21.00 -6.85
N LEU A 33 7.31 22.04 -6.09
CA LEU A 33 7.83 23.40 -6.29
C LEU A 33 9.36 23.46 -6.11
N SER A 34 9.90 22.81 -5.08
CA SER A 34 11.34 22.72 -4.85
C SER A 34 12.05 22.03 -6.02
N GLY A 35 11.47 20.96 -6.56
CA GLY A 35 11.99 20.29 -7.77
C GLY A 35 11.99 21.21 -9.00
N ALA A 36 10.92 21.97 -9.22
CA ALA A 36 10.83 22.93 -10.32
C ALA A 36 11.86 24.06 -10.19
N VAL A 37 11.98 24.66 -9.01
CA VAL A 37 12.98 25.70 -8.71
C VAL A 37 14.40 25.15 -8.87
N THR A 38 14.66 23.92 -8.42
CA THR A 38 15.98 23.27 -8.58
C THR A 38 16.33 23.10 -10.05
N THR A 39 15.37 22.67 -10.87
CA THR A 39 15.55 22.50 -12.31
C THR A 39 15.85 23.83 -13.01
N ASP A 40 15.11 24.90 -12.66
CA ASP A 40 15.35 26.26 -13.18
C ASP A 40 16.74 26.80 -12.79
N ILE A 41 17.15 26.63 -11.53
CA ILE A 41 18.48 27.05 -11.05
C ILE A 41 19.59 26.27 -11.77
N LEU A 42 19.45 24.95 -11.91
CA LEU A 42 20.40 24.12 -12.65
C LEU A 42 20.51 24.57 -14.11
N GLN A 43 19.37 24.87 -14.75
CA GLN A 43 19.34 25.38 -16.12
C GLN A 43 20.11 26.70 -16.27
N LYS A 44 19.90 27.66 -15.35
CA LYS A 44 20.63 28.94 -15.32
C LYS A 44 22.12 28.75 -15.06
N LEU A 45 22.48 27.81 -14.17
CA LEU A 45 23.87 27.47 -13.89
C LEU A 45 24.57 26.89 -15.12
N CYS A 46 23.93 25.92 -15.81
CA CYS A 46 24.43 25.36 -17.06
C CYS A 46 24.62 26.43 -18.14
N PHE A 47 23.65 27.35 -18.30
CA PHE A 47 23.78 28.46 -19.24
C PHE A 47 24.94 29.39 -18.89
N ARG A 48 25.14 29.73 -17.61
CA ARG A 48 26.26 30.55 -17.15
C ARG A 48 27.61 29.88 -17.42
N VAL A 49 27.74 28.58 -17.15
CA VAL A 49 28.97 27.84 -17.47
C VAL A 49 29.20 27.82 -18.98
N TYR A 50 28.15 27.61 -19.77
CA TYR A 50 28.22 27.65 -21.23
C TYR A 50 28.65 29.02 -21.78
N SER A 51 28.12 30.11 -21.23
CA SER A 51 28.47 31.48 -21.65
C SER A 51 29.87 31.91 -21.22
N MET A 52 30.43 31.30 -20.17
CA MET A 52 31.84 31.46 -19.81
C MET A 52 32.77 30.74 -20.80
N LEU A 53 32.34 29.57 -21.31
CA LEU A 53 33.14 28.76 -22.25
C LEU A 53 33.04 29.24 -23.71
N LYS A 54 31.90 29.80 -24.12
CA LYS A 54 31.66 30.31 -25.47
C LYS A 54 31.11 31.72 -25.40
N LYS A 55 31.63 32.63 -26.24
CA LYS A 55 31.03 33.97 -26.38
C LYS A 55 29.61 33.84 -26.93
N VAL A 56 28.63 34.11 -26.08
CA VAL A 56 27.22 34.15 -26.44
C VAL A 56 26.84 35.62 -26.70
N PRO A 57 26.01 35.92 -27.72
CA PRO A 57 25.56 37.29 -28.00
C PRO A 57 24.87 37.93 -26.78
N SER A 58 25.13 39.21 -26.54
CA SER A 58 24.45 39.98 -25.50
C SER A 58 22.94 40.02 -25.76
N GLY A 59 22.14 39.61 -24.77
CA GLY A 59 20.67 39.61 -24.86
C GLY A 59 20.02 38.24 -25.13
N THR A 60 20.78 37.16 -25.32
CA THR A 60 20.18 35.81 -25.40
C THR A 60 19.61 35.38 -24.05
N HIS A 61 18.37 34.91 -24.04
CA HIS A 61 17.76 34.37 -22.83
C HIS A 61 18.22 32.92 -22.60
N TYR A 62 18.37 32.50 -21.35
CA TYR A 62 18.89 31.16 -21.03
C TYR A 62 18.03 30.05 -21.62
N LEU A 63 16.69 30.22 -21.65
CA LEU A 63 15.75 29.25 -22.23
C LEU A 63 16.09 28.92 -23.70
N ASP A 64 16.50 29.90 -24.51
CA ASP A 64 16.70 29.71 -25.96
C ASP A 64 17.78 28.66 -26.27
N LYS A 65 18.73 28.47 -25.34
CA LYS A 65 19.83 27.51 -25.50
C LYS A 65 19.66 26.26 -24.65
N THR A 66 18.94 26.33 -23.54
CA THR A 66 18.85 25.22 -22.58
C THR A 66 17.45 24.61 -22.46
N ILE A 67 16.49 24.97 -23.31
CA ILE A 67 15.12 24.40 -23.28
C ILE A 67 15.13 22.86 -23.37
N PHE A 68 16.04 22.29 -24.17
CA PHE A 68 16.22 20.85 -24.29
C PHE A 68 16.51 20.17 -22.94
N PHE A 69 17.25 20.83 -22.03
CA PHE A 69 17.56 20.29 -20.71
C PHE A 69 16.29 20.14 -19.86
N MET A 70 15.44 21.18 -19.83
CA MET A 70 14.17 21.15 -19.12
C MET A 70 13.22 20.09 -19.70
N ILE A 71 13.08 20.04 -21.03
CA ILE A 71 12.25 19.02 -21.70
C ILE A 71 12.77 17.62 -21.36
N SER A 72 14.09 17.41 -21.40
CA SER A 72 14.70 16.12 -21.09
C SER A 72 14.39 15.68 -19.66
N ILE A 73 14.53 16.57 -18.67
CA ILE A 73 14.18 16.27 -17.28
C ILE A 73 12.70 15.91 -17.18
N MET A 74 11.80 16.72 -17.76
CA MET A 74 10.36 16.46 -17.76
C MET A 74 10.02 15.08 -18.33
N VAL A 75 10.60 14.75 -19.50
CA VAL A 75 10.39 13.46 -20.16
C VAL A 75 10.89 12.31 -19.28
N VAL A 76 12.12 12.39 -18.78
CA VAL A 76 12.71 11.35 -17.92
C VAL A 76 11.87 11.15 -16.65
N THR A 77 11.49 12.23 -15.95
CA THR A 77 10.67 12.12 -14.74
C THR A 77 9.29 11.56 -15.02
N SER A 78 8.70 11.89 -16.16
CA SER A 78 7.39 11.36 -16.58
C SER A 78 7.49 9.87 -16.89
N CYS A 79 8.52 9.44 -17.63
CA CYS A 79 8.78 8.03 -17.91
C CYS A 79 9.00 7.22 -16.61
N LEU A 80 9.79 7.75 -15.67
CA LEU A 80 9.97 7.14 -14.35
C LEU A 80 8.67 7.08 -13.55
N GLY A 81 7.83 8.12 -13.64
CA GLY A 81 6.50 8.15 -13.02
C GLY A 81 5.57 7.07 -13.57
N ILE A 82 5.47 6.94 -14.89
CA ILE A 82 4.67 5.90 -15.55
C ILE A 82 5.21 4.50 -15.21
N SER A 83 6.52 4.31 -15.28
CA SER A 83 7.19 3.06 -14.90
C SER A 83 6.88 2.67 -13.45
N ARG A 84 6.88 3.64 -12.52
CA ARG A 84 6.52 3.41 -11.11
C ARG A 84 5.05 3.08 -10.93
N ILE A 85 4.14 3.77 -11.63
CA ILE A 85 2.70 3.46 -11.58
C ILE A 85 2.45 2.03 -12.03
N PHE A 86 3.05 1.62 -13.14
CA PHE A 86 2.94 0.25 -13.64
C PHE A 86 3.51 -0.77 -12.66
N ALA A 87 4.69 -0.50 -12.08
CA ALA A 87 5.29 -1.35 -11.06
C ALA A 87 4.39 -1.51 -9.83
N LEU A 88 3.80 -0.41 -9.34
CA LEU A 88 2.90 -0.44 -8.18
C LEU A 88 1.65 -1.27 -8.46
N TYR A 89 1.02 -1.07 -9.62
CA TYR A 89 -0.13 -1.85 -10.02
C TYR A 89 0.23 -3.35 -10.10
N ARG A 90 1.25 -3.69 -10.89
CA ARG A 90 1.68 -5.08 -11.08
C ARG A 90 2.06 -5.78 -9.78
N ASN A 91 2.74 -5.08 -8.86
CA ASN A 91 3.30 -5.70 -7.66
C ASN A 91 2.30 -5.82 -6.50
N TYR A 92 1.25 -4.98 -6.49
CA TYR A 92 0.40 -4.78 -5.31
C TYR A 92 -1.11 -4.74 -5.60
N HIS A 93 -1.58 -5.09 -6.80
CA HIS A 93 -3.02 -5.09 -7.11
C HIS A 93 -3.83 -6.17 -6.36
N ALA A 94 -3.19 -7.26 -5.94
CA ALA A 94 -3.87 -8.46 -5.43
C ALA A 94 -4.89 -8.24 -4.28
N PRO A 95 -4.64 -7.40 -3.25
CA PRO A 95 -5.61 -7.20 -2.18
C PRO A 95 -6.92 -6.59 -2.66
N PHE A 96 -6.88 -5.65 -3.62
CA PHE A 96 -8.09 -5.09 -4.22
C PHE A 96 -8.83 -6.12 -5.07
N ASP A 97 -8.11 -6.85 -5.90
CA ASP A 97 -8.72 -7.85 -6.78
C ASP A 97 -9.37 -8.97 -5.97
N LEU A 98 -8.71 -9.52 -4.94
CA LEU A 98 -9.33 -10.52 -4.06
C LEU A 98 -10.57 -10.01 -3.35
N MET A 99 -10.56 -8.75 -2.89
CA MET A 99 -11.73 -8.18 -2.22
C MET A 99 -12.88 -7.92 -3.19
N MET A 100 -12.60 -7.61 -4.46
CA MET A 100 -13.62 -7.56 -5.51
C MET A 100 -14.18 -8.95 -5.85
N GLU A 101 -13.34 -9.99 -5.89
CA GLU A 101 -13.81 -11.38 -6.03
C GLU A 101 -14.69 -11.78 -4.85
N LEU A 102 -14.30 -11.43 -3.63
CA LEU A 102 -15.08 -11.67 -2.42
C LEU A 102 -16.45 -10.96 -2.48
N ASN A 103 -16.49 -9.74 -3.03
CA ASN A 103 -17.73 -8.99 -3.22
C ASN A 103 -18.72 -9.72 -4.14
N ARG A 104 -18.22 -10.32 -5.23
CA ARG A 104 -19.02 -11.03 -6.24
C ARG A 104 -19.44 -12.43 -5.81
N TYR A 105 -18.67 -13.03 -4.91
CA TYR A 105 -18.84 -14.41 -4.47
C TYR A 105 -20.29 -14.81 -4.12
N PRO A 106 -21.08 -14.03 -3.34
CA PRO A 106 -22.43 -14.45 -2.94
C PRO A 106 -23.42 -14.57 -4.10
N ALA A 107 -23.26 -13.73 -5.13
CA ALA A 107 -24.10 -13.74 -6.32
C ALA A 107 -23.81 -14.97 -7.19
N GLU A 108 -22.54 -15.35 -7.30
CA GLU A 108 -22.10 -16.51 -8.09
C GLU A 108 -22.48 -17.84 -7.43
N THR A 109 -22.31 -17.94 -6.11
CA THR A 109 -22.61 -19.18 -5.36
C THR A 109 -24.04 -19.26 -4.84
N LYS A 110 -24.91 -18.31 -5.20
CA LYS A 110 -26.32 -18.20 -4.73
C LYS A 110 -26.44 -18.33 -3.22
N MET A 111 -25.59 -17.60 -2.52
CA MET A 111 -25.49 -17.64 -1.06
C MET A 111 -26.72 -16.97 -0.41
N PRO A 112 -27.19 -17.46 0.75
CA PRO A 112 -28.30 -16.82 1.44
C PRO A 112 -27.96 -15.37 1.80
N PRO A 113 -28.83 -14.39 1.50
CA PRO A 113 -28.53 -12.96 1.66
C PRO A 113 -28.37 -12.54 3.13
N LYS A 114 -28.84 -13.35 4.08
CA LYS A 114 -28.78 -13.11 5.52
C LYS A 114 -27.67 -13.88 6.24
N ALA A 115 -26.77 -14.54 5.51
CA ALA A 115 -25.64 -15.23 6.11
C ALA A 115 -24.75 -14.27 6.90
N ASP A 116 -24.38 -14.66 8.12
CA ASP A 116 -23.35 -14.00 8.92
C ASP A 116 -22.00 -14.63 8.61
N VAL A 117 -21.10 -13.84 8.04
CA VAL A 117 -19.85 -14.32 7.43
C VAL A 117 -18.67 -13.60 8.06
N GLN A 118 -17.70 -14.39 8.53
CA GLN A 118 -16.48 -13.90 9.16
C GLN A 118 -15.31 -14.03 8.17
N VAL A 119 -14.73 -12.90 7.78
CA VAL A 119 -13.58 -12.79 6.87
C VAL A 119 -12.35 -12.47 7.69
N CYS A 120 -11.41 -13.40 7.74
CA CYS A 120 -10.27 -13.30 8.63
C CYS A 120 -9.00 -12.86 7.91
N PHE A 121 -8.22 -12.02 8.58
CA PHE A 121 -6.88 -11.61 8.20
C PHE A 121 -5.90 -11.95 9.31
N GLY A 122 -4.74 -12.50 8.96
CA GLY A 122 -3.62 -12.69 9.88
C GLY A 122 -2.57 -11.59 9.68
N LYS A 123 -1.37 -12.00 9.29
CA LYS A 123 -0.20 -11.13 9.04
C LYS A 123 -0.44 -9.99 8.04
N GLU A 124 -1.40 -10.15 7.13
CA GLU A 124 -1.73 -9.18 6.08
C GLU A 124 -2.88 -8.22 6.44
N TRP A 125 -3.22 -8.08 7.73
CA TRP A 125 -4.29 -7.20 8.20
C TRP A 125 -4.17 -5.75 7.67
N HIS A 126 -2.95 -5.24 7.55
CA HIS A 126 -2.65 -3.88 7.09
C HIS A 126 -2.86 -3.68 5.57
N ARG A 127 -3.11 -4.77 4.82
CA ARG A 127 -3.43 -4.74 3.39
C ARG A 127 -4.91 -4.77 3.10
N TYR A 128 -5.75 -4.83 4.14
CA TYR A 128 -7.19 -4.73 3.99
C TYR A 128 -7.59 -3.35 3.45
N PRO A 129 -8.19 -3.26 2.25
CA PRO A 129 -8.42 -1.96 1.62
C PRO A 129 -9.57 -1.18 2.25
N SER A 130 -10.75 -1.80 2.38
CA SER A 130 -11.94 -1.15 2.96
C SER A 130 -13.12 -2.13 3.13
N SER A 131 -14.00 -1.81 4.08
CA SER A 131 -15.30 -2.50 4.25
C SER A 131 -16.30 -2.23 3.13
N PHE A 132 -16.05 -1.25 2.25
CA PHE A 132 -16.86 -1.05 1.04
C PHE A 132 -16.76 -2.21 0.04
N PHE A 133 -15.72 -3.05 0.14
CA PHE A 133 -15.59 -4.23 -0.72
C PHE A 133 -16.32 -5.46 -0.15
N LEU A 134 -16.86 -5.39 1.07
CA LEU A 134 -17.65 -6.50 1.60
C LEU A 134 -19.02 -6.56 0.89
N PRO A 135 -19.57 -7.76 0.63
CA PRO A 135 -20.84 -7.90 -0.08
C PRO A 135 -22.03 -7.19 0.59
N ASN A 136 -22.11 -7.25 1.93
CA ASN A 136 -23.15 -6.59 2.71
C ASN A 136 -22.72 -6.41 4.18
N THR A 137 -23.61 -5.90 5.02
CA THR A 137 -23.36 -5.58 6.44
C THR A 137 -23.19 -6.79 7.36
N ASN A 138 -23.58 -7.99 6.93
CA ASN A 138 -23.44 -9.22 7.70
C ASN A 138 -22.09 -9.92 7.43
N TRP A 139 -21.21 -9.26 6.69
CA TRP A 139 -19.85 -9.69 6.47
C TRP A 139 -18.95 -8.88 7.39
N HIS A 140 -18.21 -9.57 8.24
CA HIS A 140 -17.44 -8.97 9.29
C HIS A 140 -15.98 -9.33 9.14
N VAL A 141 -15.13 -8.30 9.14
CA VAL A 141 -13.69 -8.49 9.16
C VAL A 141 -13.24 -8.80 10.58
N ARG A 142 -12.42 -9.84 10.68
CA ARG A 142 -11.84 -10.33 11.93
C ARG A 142 -10.35 -10.50 11.77
N PHE A 143 -9.62 -10.35 12.86
CA PHE A 143 -8.18 -10.51 12.87
C PHE A 143 -7.79 -11.71 13.71
N VAL A 144 -6.90 -12.55 13.19
CA VAL A 144 -6.36 -13.70 13.91
C VAL A 144 -4.97 -13.36 14.44
N LYS A 145 -4.56 -14.00 15.53
CA LYS A 145 -3.22 -13.80 16.07
C LYS A 145 -2.16 -14.12 14.99
N SER A 146 -1.16 -13.26 14.90
CA SER A 146 0.00 -13.36 14.00
C SER A 146 1.25 -12.97 14.80
N GLU A 147 2.43 -12.92 14.18
CA GLU A 147 3.67 -12.47 14.85
C GLU A 147 3.65 -10.97 15.21
N PHE A 148 2.59 -10.26 14.84
CA PHE A 148 2.37 -8.87 15.23
C PHE A 148 1.80 -8.79 16.65
N ASP A 149 2.58 -8.17 17.55
CA ASP A 149 2.23 -7.90 18.96
C ASP A 149 1.79 -6.45 19.21
N GLY A 150 1.33 -5.76 18.16
CA GLY A 150 0.81 -4.40 18.28
C GLY A 150 -0.72 -4.36 18.40
N MET A 151 -1.25 -3.15 18.59
CA MET A 151 -2.69 -2.92 18.59
C MET A 151 -3.26 -3.14 17.18
N LEU A 152 -4.34 -3.94 17.09
CA LEU A 152 -5.07 -4.15 15.85
C LEU A 152 -6.32 -3.27 15.77
N PRO A 153 -6.83 -3.00 14.54
CA PRO A 153 -8.10 -2.31 14.39
C PRO A 153 -9.25 -3.10 15.03
N ALA A 154 -10.24 -2.40 15.57
CA ALA A 154 -11.48 -2.99 16.07
C ALA A 154 -12.68 -2.51 15.23
N PRO A 155 -13.75 -3.32 15.10
CA PRO A 155 -14.98 -2.87 14.47
C PRO A 155 -15.65 -1.77 15.29
N TYR A 156 -16.27 -0.82 14.62
CA TYR A 156 -17.13 0.16 15.27
C TYR A 156 -18.35 -0.51 15.90
N SER A 157 -18.85 0.08 16.99
CA SER A 157 -20.14 -0.30 17.58
C SER A 157 -21.29 -0.07 16.60
N SER A 158 -22.39 -0.82 16.76
CA SER A 158 -23.64 -0.57 16.03
C SER A 158 -24.51 0.54 16.67
N ALA A 159 -24.03 1.16 17.75
CA ALA A 159 -24.75 2.24 18.44
C ALA A 159 -24.72 3.56 17.63
N ILE A 160 -25.70 4.44 17.87
CA ILE A 160 -25.81 5.74 17.17
C ILE A 160 -24.56 6.61 17.44
N ASN A 161 -23.97 6.50 18.63
CA ASN A 161 -22.78 7.24 19.05
C ASN A 161 -21.47 6.47 18.79
N ALA A 162 -21.47 5.46 17.91
CA ALA A 162 -20.33 4.56 17.72
C ALA A 162 -18.99 5.25 17.42
N THR A 163 -19.01 6.37 16.68
CA THR A 163 -17.78 7.12 16.34
C THR A 163 -17.24 7.96 17.48
N ALA A 164 -18.04 8.23 18.51
CA ALA A 164 -17.66 8.98 19.71
C ALA A 164 -17.42 8.06 20.92
N LEU A 165 -17.70 6.77 20.77
CA LEU A 165 -17.53 5.80 21.85
C LEU A 165 -16.03 5.55 22.09
N HIS A 166 -15.59 5.84 23.32
CA HIS A 166 -14.27 5.43 23.77
C HIS A 166 -14.31 3.95 24.16
N HIS A 167 -13.34 3.18 23.68
CA HIS A 167 -13.19 1.78 24.02
C HIS A 167 -12.00 1.59 24.95
N ASP A 168 -12.23 1.00 26.12
CA ASP A 168 -11.21 0.86 27.18
C ASP A 168 -10.06 -0.08 26.81
N TYR A 169 -10.25 -0.91 25.78
CA TYR A 169 -9.25 -1.83 25.28
C TYR A 169 -8.22 -1.18 24.35
N PHE A 170 -8.41 0.09 23.93
CA PHE A 170 -7.38 0.82 23.18
C PHE A 170 -6.40 1.52 24.11
N ASN A 171 -5.10 1.41 23.81
CA ASN A 171 -4.03 2.07 24.55
C ASN A 171 -3.20 3.00 23.65
N ASP A 172 -2.52 3.96 24.27
CA ASP A 172 -1.69 4.97 23.62
C ASP A 172 -0.26 4.50 23.30
N GLN A 173 0.05 3.23 23.54
CA GLN A 173 1.39 2.64 23.41
C GLN A 173 1.49 1.58 22.32
N ASN A 174 0.43 1.39 21.51
CA ASN A 174 0.34 0.34 20.50
C ASN A 174 0.65 -1.05 21.06
N LYS A 175 0.32 -1.31 22.34
CA LYS A 175 0.47 -2.62 22.96
C LYS A 175 -0.61 -3.55 22.44
N GLU A 176 -0.28 -4.82 22.31
CA GLU A 176 -1.21 -5.90 22.01
C GLU A 176 -2.45 -5.86 22.91
N GLU A 177 -3.60 -6.15 22.31
CA GLU A 177 -4.86 -6.36 23.02
C GLU A 177 -5.48 -7.72 22.59
N PRO A 178 -5.27 -8.78 23.40
CA PRO A 178 -5.68 -10.13 23.02
C PRO A 178 -7.18 -10.32 22.82
N SER A 179 -8.02 -9.48 23.42
CA SER A 179 -9.48 -9.57 23.24
C SER A 179 -9.95 -9.24 21.82
N LEU A 180 -9.10 -8.59 21.01
CA LEU A 180 -9.40 -8.29 19.61
C LEU A 180 -9.15 -9.48 18.68
N TYR A 181 -8.46 -10.52 19.13
CA TYR A 181 -8.23 -11.69 18.31
C TYR A 181 -9.48 -12.54 18.15
N PHE A 182 -9.65 -13.03 16.94
CA PHE A 182 -10.70 -13.94 16.57
C PHE A 182 -10.13 -15.33 16.39
N ASP A 183 -10.94 -16.31 16.77
CA ASP A 183 -10.60 -17.71 16.60
C ASP A 183 -10.63 -18.08 15.10
N VAL A 184 -9.50 -18.58 14.61
CA VAL A 184 -9.33 -19.05 13.23
C VAL A 184 -10.38 -20.11 12.88
N GLU A 185 -10.87 -20.88 13.86
CA GLU A 185 -11.87 -21.97 13.68
C GLU A 185 -13.24 -21.46 13.26
N LYS A 186 -13.53 -20.20 13.55
CA LYS A 186 -14.81 -19.55 13.27
C LYS A 186 -14.77 -18.72 11.98
N CYS A 187 -13.62 -18.70 11.30
CA CYS A 187 -13.42 -17.97 10.05
C CYS A 187 -14.03 -18.72 8.87
N HIS A 188 -14.94 -18.06 8.15
CA HIS A 188 -15.52 -18.60 6.92
C HIS A 188 -14.60 -18.40 5.73
N PHE A 189 -13.94 -17.24 5.68
CA PHE A 189 -12.91 -16.92 4.71
C PHE A 189 -11.61 -16.54 5.42
N MET A 190 -10.49 -16.86 4.79
CA MET A 190 -9.16 -16.45 5.22
C MET A 190 -8.45 -15.81 4.04
N ILE A 191 -7.86 -14.64 4.27
CA ILE A 191 -6.97 -13.97 3.32
C ILE A 191 -5.55 -14.11 3.84
N ASP A 192 -4.68 -14.70 3.02
CA ASP A 192 -3.31 -15.03 3.40
C ASP A 192 -2.34 -14.75 2.25
N LEU A 193 -1.10 -14.41 2.60
CA LEU A 193 0.00 -14.24 1.66
C LEU A 193 1.04 -15.34 1.88
N ASP A 194 1.21 -16.18 0.87
CA ASP A 194 2.27 -17.18 0.86
C ASP A 194 3.55 -16.61 0.23
N LEU A 195 4.57 -16.40 1.08
CA LEU A 195 5.95 -16.05 0.68
C LEU A 195 6.94 -17.20 0.92
N GLY A 196 6.47 -18.40 1.26
CA GLY A 196 7.32 -19.56 1.61
C GLY A 196 7.92 -19.53 3.01
N THR A 197 7.44 -18.66 3.90
CA THR A 197 7.86 -18.58 5.31
C THR A 197 6.69 -18.94 6.22
N GLU A 198 6.91 -19.92 7.11
CA GLU A 198 5.93 -20.38 8.09
C GLU A 198 6.46 -20.17 9.51
N THR A 199 5.57 -19.77 10.41
CA THR A 199 5.76 -19.81 11.86
C THR A 199 4.57 -20.48 12.52
N ASP A 200 4.63 -20.71 13.82
CA ASP A 200 3.51 -21.31 14.57
C ASP A 200 2.24 -20.43 14.50
N LEU A 201 2.40 -19.10 14.49
CA LEU A 201 1.29 -18.13 14.40
C LEU A 201 0.94 -17.74 12.96
N GLU A 202 1.87 -17.89 12.02
CA GLU A 202 1.69 -17.54 10.60
C GLU A 202 1.94 -18.74 9.66
N PRO A 203 1.15 -19.82 9.76
CA PRO A 203 1.24 -20.94 8.82
C PRO A 203 0.75 -20.52 7.43
N ILE A 204 1.19 -21.22 6.38
CA ILE A 204 0.60 -21.04 5.05
C ILE A 204 -0.76 -21.75 5.03
N TYR A 205 -1.83 -20.98 5.15
CA TYR A 205 -3.18 -21.54 5.27
C TYR A 205 -3.60 -22.33 4.02
N ALA A 206 -3.05 -21.99 2.86
CA ALA A 206 -3.28 -22.69 1.60
C ALA A 206 -2.77 -24.16 1.61
N ASN A 207 -1.77 -24.48 2.44
CA ASN A 207 -1.24 -25.84 2.57
C ASN A 207 -2.16 -26.75 3.39
N LYS A 208 -2.99 -26.18 4.28
CA LYS A 208 -3.92 -26.90 5.16
C LYS A 208 -5.24 -27.25 4.44
N LYS A 209 -5.14 -28.15 3.44
CA LYS A 209 -6.24 -28.56 2.55
C LYS A 209 -7.38 -29.30 3.26
N ASP A 210 -7.12 -29.83 4.46
CA ASP A 210 -8.12 -30.45 5.32
C ASP A 210 -9.18 -29.46 5.81
N ARG A 211 -8.82 -28.17 5.85
CA ARG A 211 -9.66 -27.07 6.36
C ARG A 211 -9.93 -26.00 5.33
N TRP A 212 -8.97 -25.65 4.49
CA TRP A 212 -9.07 -24.54 3.56
C TRP A 212 -9.14 -25.01 2.12
N LYS A 213 -10.10 -24.46 1.38
CA LYS A 213 -10.21 -24.57 -0.06
C LYS A 213 -9.78 -23.27 -0.70
N LEU A 214 -8.83 -23.33 -1.64
CA LEU A 214 -8.44 -22.18 -2.43
C LEU A 214 -9.60 -21.73 -3.34
N VAL A 215 -10.04 -20.48 -3.20
CA VAL A 215 -11.06 -19.87 -4.06
C VAL A 215 -10.37 -19.15 -5.22
N LYS A 216 -9.45 -18.23 -4.89
CA LYS A 216 -8.70 -17.44 -5.88
C LYS A 216 -7.33 -17.06 -5.31
N SER A 217 -6.34 -16.90 -6.18
CA SER A 217 -5.03 -16.37 -5.83
C SER A 217 -4.58 -15.39 -6.92
N TYR A 218 -3.89 -14.33 -6.49
CA TYR A 218 -3.23 -13.37 -7.37
C TYR A 218 -1.75 -13.21 -6.96
N PRO A 219 -0.86 -12.93 -7.91
CA PRO A 219 0.56 -12.74 -7.62
C PRO A 219 0.75 -11.47 -6.77
N PHE A 220 1.62 -11.55 -5.78
CA PHE A 220 1.98 -10.42 -4.92
C PHE A 220 3.48 -10.39 -4.67
N LEU A 221 4.09 -9.21 -4.74
CA LEU A 221 5.55 -9.07 -4.69
C LEU A 221 6.17 -9.63 -3.40
N ASN A 222 7.14 -10.52 -3.54
CA ASN A 222 8.05 -10.88 -2.45
C ASN A 222 9.19 -9.85 -2.37
N ALA A 223 9.06 -8.88 -1.48
CA ALA A 223 10.04 -7.82 -1.33
C ALA A 223 11.44 -8.33 -0.90
N LYS A 224 11.52 -9.41 -0.12
CA LYS A 224 12.78 -9.92 0.43
C LYS A 224 13.66 -10.58 -0.64
N LEU A 225 13.03 -11.31 -1.57
CA LEU A 225 13.73 -12.01 -2.65
C LEU A 225 13.90 -11.17 -3.92
N SER A 226 13.14 -10.08 -4.07
CA SER A 226 13.18 -9.24 -5.26
C SER A 226 14.25 -8.14 -5.20
N HIS A 227 14.82 -7.80 -6.36
CA HIS A 227 15.82 -6.74 -6.46
C HIS A 227 15.23 -5.36 -6.11
N ARG A 228 15.97 -4.58 -5.30
CA ARG A 228 15.50 -3.32 -4.69
C ARG A 228 15.04 -2.26 -5.70
N TYR A 229 15.74 -2.10 -6.82
CA TYR A 229 15.42 -1.08 -7.82
C TYR A 229 14.37 -1.55 -8.84
N LEU A 230 14.44 -2.82 -9.24
CA LEU A 230 13.55 -3.39 -10.27
C LEU A 230 12.15 -3.66 -9.73
N ARG A 231 11.98 -3.79 -8.41
CA ARG A 231 10.65 -3.80 -7.79
C ARG A 231 10.01 -2.41 -7.66
N VAL A 232 10.80 -1.34 -7.76
CA VAL A 232 10.33 0.06 -7.61
C VAL A 232 9.98 0.67 -8.96
N PHE A 233 10.79 0.39 -9.99
CA PHE A 233 10.56 0.85 -11.36
C PHE A 233 10.50 -0.36 -12.29
N TYR A 234 9.45 -0.41 -13.10
CA TYR A 234 9.31 -1.43 -14.13
C TYR A 234 10.17 -1.09 -15.34
N VAL A 235 11.06 -2.01 -15.68
CA VAL A 235 11.83 -2.05 -16.93
C VAL A 235 11.35 -3.27 -17.73
N PRO A 236 10.78 -3.06 -18.94
CA PRO A 236 10.32 -4.16 -19.79
C PRO A 236 11.41 -5.22 -20.02
N PHE A 237 11.00 -6.49 -20.02
CA PHE A 237 11.86 -7.69 -20.23
C PHE A 237 12.91 -7.96 -19.15
N LEU A 238 13.45 -6.93 -18.49
CA LEU A 238 14.45 -7.08 -17.44
C LEU A 238 13.81 -7.38 -16.08
N THR A 239 12.71 -6.73 -15.74
CA THR A 239 12.13 -6.81 -14.39
C THR A 239 11.70 -8.24 -14.02
N ASP A 240 11.24 -9.01 -15.00
CA ASP A 240 10.63 -10.33 -14.79
C ASP A 240 11.65 -11.35 -14.27
N GLU A 241 12.93 -11.18 -14.57
CA GLU A 241 13.99 -12.07 -14.13
C GLU A 241 14.42 -11.82 -12.66
N TYR A 242 14.17 -10.61 -12.14
CA TYR A 242 14.69 -10.16 -10.83
C TYR A 242 13.60 -9.88 -9.80
N VAL A 243 12.33 -10.09 -10.17
CA VAL A 243 11.19 -9.88 -9.31
C VAL A 243 10.47 -11.19 -9.07
N VAL A 244 10.41 -11.58 -7.80
CA VAL A 244 9.79 -12.82 -7.35
C VAL A 244 8.44 -12.49 -6.72
N PHE A 245 7.43 -13.29 -7.05
CA PHE A 245 6.08 -13.16 -6.53
C PHE A 245 5.75 -14.33 -5.60
N GLY A 246 4.96 -14.04 -4.56
CA GLY A 246 4.22 -15.00 -3.77
C GLY A 246 2.73 -15.01 -4.15
N ASN A 247 1.96 -15.83 -3.45
CA ASN A 247 0.54 -16.04 -3.73
C ASN A 247 -0.32 -15.37 -2.67
N PHE A 248 -1.03 -14.29 -3.03
CA PHE A 248 -2.02 -13.66 -2.18
C PHE A 248 -3.37 -14.32 -2.45
N SER A 249 -3.87 -15.08 -1.48
CA SER A 249 -4.94 -16.06 -1.67
C SER A 249 -6.17 -15.76 -0.84
N LEU A 250 -7.34 -15.95 -1.46
CA LEU A 250 -8.63 -16.06 -0.80
C LEU A 250 -8.97 -17.53 -0.59
N LEU A 251 -9.15 -17.92 0.66
CA LEU A 251 -9.42 -19.27 1.09
C LEU A 251 -10.83 -19.35 1.72
N GLN A 252 -11.55 -20.42 1.44
CA GLN A 252 -12.85 -20.72 2.05
C GLN A 252 -12.71 -21.91 3.01
N SER A 253 -13.34 -21.83 4.17
CA SER A 253 -13.42 -22.94 5.11
C SER A 253 -14.27 -24.08 4.54
N THR A 254 -13.77 -25.30 4.66
CA THR A 254 -14.46 -26.55 4.30
C THR A 254 -15.27 -27.13 5.47
N LYS A 255 -14.97 -26.69 6.70
CA LYS A 255 -15.59 -27.19 7.94
C LYS A 255 -16.84 -26.41 8.31
N LEU A 256 -16.89 -25.11 7.97
CA LEU A 256 -18.03 -24.25 8.27
C LEU A 256 -19.01 -24.23 7.10
N LYS A 257 -20.28 -24.52 7.40
CA LYS A 257 -21.37 -24.28 6.46
C LYS A 257 -21.89 -22.87 6.66
N ILE A 258 -21.92 -22.12 5.58
CA ILE A 258 -22.56 -20.82 5.57
C ILE A 258 -24.07 -21.06 5.55
N LYS A 259 -24.76 -20.58 6.59
CA LYS A 259 -26.20 -20.70 6.76
C LYS A 259 -26.88 -19.36 6.56
#